data_AF-A0A1V5D5V7-F1
#
_entry.id   AF-A0A1V5D5V7-F1
#
_cell.length_a   1.000
_cell.length_b   1.000
_cell.length_c   1.000
_cell.angle_alpha   90.00
_cell.angle_beta   90.00
_cell.angle_gamma   90.00
#
_symmetry.space_group_name_H-M   'P 1'
#
loop_
_entity.id
_entity.type
_entity.pdbx_description
1 polymer ?
#
loop_
_entity_poly.entity_id
_entity_poly.type
_entity_poly.pdbx_seq_one_letter_code
_entity_poly.pdbx_strand_id
1 'polypeptide(L)'
;MGRKPDKYRLRVDAHVDWEMMESEAFKSLSATAIRVLLRFLQKRKWTPSGKRGNRSRKPIYDNNGLTFTYAEAEALGIPTSTFHVSVKALVEVGFLDVAHQGGIYKNDYSRYNISERWRGYGTPSFQAVVKGRVLQQGCDVRARMNKKDATENCNEPLQNTVVVEAKVTKSGFQKSVVMKKRQIPSVILN
;
A
#
# COMPACT_ATOMS: atom_id res chain seq x y z
N MET A 1 -9.09 19.70 -33.20
CA MET A 1 -8.84 19.01 -31.92
C MET A 1 -8.81 20.03 -30.78
N GLY A 2 -9.96 20.30 -30.14
CA GLY A 2 -9.99 21.20 -28.99
C GLY A 2 -9.27 20.57 -27.80
N ARG A 3 -8.20 21.20 -27.31
CA ARG A 3 -7.46 20.73 -26.13
C ARG A 3 -8.42 20.79 -24.94
N LYS A 4 -8.84 19.64 -24.41
CA LYS A 4 -9.63 19.61 -23.17
C LYS A 4 -8.84 20.36 -22.09
N PRO A 5 -9.47 21.23 -21.28
CA PRO A 5 -8.76 21.88 -20.19
C PRO A 5 -8.20 20.81 -19.25
N ASP A 6 -6.88 20.82 -19.05
CA ASP A 6 -6.19 19.91 -18.15
C ASP A 6 -6.69 20.17 -16.73
N LYS A 7 -7.66 19.37 -16.25
CA LYS A 7 -8.25 19.48 -14.90
C LYS A 7 -7.20 19.55 -13.79
N TYR A 8 -6.06 18.92 -14.02
CA TYR A 8 -4.98 18.79 -13.06
C TYR A 8 -3.86 19.80 -13.28
N ARG A 9 -3.98 20.77 -14.19
CA ARG A 9 -2.93 21.77 -14.37
C ARG A 9 -3.06 22.89 -13.34
N LEU A 10 -2.14 22.92 -12.38
CA LEU A 10 -2.01 24.00 -11.41
C LEU A 10 -1.14 25.11 -12.02
N ARG A 11 -1.64 26.35 -11.97
CA ARG A 11 -0.90 27.57 -12.36
C ARG A 11 -0.48 28.34 -11.10
N VAL A 12 0.07 27.62 -10.14
CA VAL A 12 0.49 28.15 -8.83
C VAL A 12 1.95 27.78 -8.64
N ASP A 13 2.72 28.74 -8.14
CA ASP A 13 4.14 28.54 -7.87
C ASP A 13 4.34 27.68 -6.63
N ALA A 14 5.35 26.81 -6.68
CA ALA A 14 5.77 26.05 -5.52
C ALA A 14 6.72 26.91 -4.69
N HIS A 15 6.40 27.15 -3.42
CA HIS A 15 7.32 27.81 -2.51
C HIS A 15 8.11 26.78 -1.71
N VAL A 16 9.43 26.84 -1.83
CA VAL A 16 10.38 25.96 -1.13
C VAL A 16 11.31 26.84 -0.31
N ASP A 17 11.48 26.50 0.96
CA ASP A 17 12.42 27.19 1.84
C ASP A 17 13.86 26.79 1.49
N TRP A 18 14.80 27.73 1.63
CA TRP A 18 16.22 27.47 1.34
C TRP A 18 16.80 26.35 2.21
N GLU A 19 16.39 26.29 3.49
CA GLU A 19 16.78 25.22 4.43
C GLU A 19 16.35 23.84 3.95
N MET A 20 15.16 23.76 3.33
CA MET A 20 14.65 22.52 2.75
C MET A 20 15.54 22.07 1.60
N MET A 21 15.94 22.99 0.71
CA MET A 21 16.78 22.67 -0.45
C MET A 21 18.19 22.21 -0.05
N GLU A 22 18.77 22.79 1.00
CA GLU A 22 20.12 22.42 1.46
C GLU A 22 20.15 21.18 2.34
N SER A 23 19.01 20.76 2.88
CA SER A 23 18.91 19.60 3.78
C SER A 23 19.41 18.30 3.14
N GLU A 24 20.03 17.45 3.95
CA GLU A 24 20.44 16.10 3.54
C GLU A 24 19.23 15.23 3.16
N ALA A 25 18.12 15.44 3.87
CA ALA A 25 16.81 14.86 3.57
C ALA A 25 16.37 15.13 2.12
N PHE A 26 16.50 16.36 1.64
CA PHE A 26 16.10 16.70 0.28
C PHE A 26 17.07 16.12 -0.76
N LYS A 27 18.37 16.11 -0.45
CA LYS A 27 19.41 15.55 -1.32
C LYS A 27 19.32 14.04 -1.50
N SER A 28 18.78 13.32 -0.52
CA SER A 28 18.60 11.86 -0.60
C SER A 28 17.41 11.42 -1.46
N LEU A 29 16.49 12.35 -1.81
CA LEU A 29 15.29 12.02 -2.57
C LEU A 29 15.56 11.79 -4.06
N SER A 30 14.75 10.93 -4.66
CA SER A 30 14.73 10.74 -6.12
C SER A 30 14.09 11.93 -6.84
N ALA A 31 14.43 12.12 -8.12
CA ALA A 31 13.85 13.18 -8.95
C ALA A 31 12.30 13.12 -9.00
N THR A 32 11.72 11.92 -9.02
CA THR A 32 10.26 11.75 -8.99
C THR A 32 9.68 12.13 -7.64
N ALA A 33 10.36 11.79 -6.54
CA ALA A 33 9.94 12.19 -5.19
C ALA A 33 9.99 13.71 -5.01
N ILE A 34 11.01 14.38 -5.56
CA ILE A 34 11.09 15.84 -5.58
C ILE A 34 9.90 16.43 -6.36
N ARG A 35 9.59 15.91 -7.56
CA ARG A 35 8.41 16.37 -8.33
C ARG A 35 7.10 16.19 -7.57
N VAL A 36 6.96 15.09 -6.82
CA VAL A 36 5.80 14.83 -5.96
C VAL A 36 5.74 15.81 -4.78
N LEU A 37 6.86 16.07 -4.12
CA LEU A 37 6.95 17.04 -3.02
C LEU A 37 6.60 18.46 -3.48
N LEU A 38 7.18 18.91 -4.60
CA LEU A 38 6.85 20.20 -5.20
C LEU A 38 5.36 20.31 -5.50
N ARG A 39 4.73 19.22 -5.94
CA ARG A 39 3.30 19.18 -6.19
C ARG A 39 2.47 19.35 -4.92
N PHE A 40 2.88 18.74 -3.80
CA PHE A 40 2.26 18.99 -2.50
C PHE A 40 2.38 20.46 -2.08
N LEU A 41 3.56 21.06 -2.28
CA LEU A 41 3.79 22.47 -1.96
C LEU A 41 2.93 23.42 -2.82
N GLN A 42 2.69 23.09 -4.09
CA GLN A 42 1.76 23.84 -4.96
C GLN A 42 0.29 23.74 -4.51
N LYS A 43 -0.12 22.59 -3.95
CA LYS A 43 -1.50 22.37 -3.51
C LYS A 43 -1.80 22.97 -2.14
N ARG A 44 -0.78 23.47 -1.46
CA ARG A 44 -0.87 24.07 -0.14
C ARG A 44 -1.71 25.34 -0.18
N LYS A 45 -2.64 25.47 0.75
CA LYS A 45 -3.35 26.73 0.95
C LYS A 45 -2.45 27.69 1.71
N TRP A 46 -2.62 28.97 1.44
CA TRP A 46 -1.92 30.00 2.19
C TRP A 46 -2.87 31.13 2.53
N THR A 47 -2.62 31.73 3.68
CA THR A 47 -3.33 32.91 4.16
C THR A 47 -2.34 34.07 4.28
N PRO A 48 -2.73 35.28 3.89
CA PRO A 48 -1.86 36.44 4.07
C PRO A 48 -1.71 36.81 5.54
N SER A 49 -0.49 37.05 6.02
CA SER A 49 -0.25 37.52 7.41
C SER A 49 -0.63 38.99 7.63
N GLY A 50 -1.91 39.30 7.78
CA GLY A 50 -2.38 40.61 8.23
C GLY A 50 -3.08 41.47 7.18
N LYS A 51 -3.28 42.76 7.50
CA LYS A 51 -4.18 43.67 6.78
C LYS A 51 -3.74 43.90 5.33
N ARG A 52 -4.73 44.02 4.44
CA ARG A 52 -4.55 44.33 3.01
C ARG A 52 -3.86 45.69 2.87
N GLY A 53 -2.76 45.76 2.11
CA GLY A 53 -1.99 46.98 1.89
C GLY A 53 -0.60 47.01 2.54
N ASN A 54 -0.32 46.12 3.50
CA ASN A 54 1.03 46.01 4.04
C ASN A 54 1.95 45.29 3.04
N ARG A 55 3.06 45.93 2.67
CA ARG A 55 4.06 45.40 1.73
C ARG A 55 4.96 44.33 2.38
N SER A 56 5.10 44.30 3.70
CA SER A 56 5.90 43.29 4.43
C SER A 56 5.15 41.98 4.70
N ARG A 57 4.01 41.76 4.05
CA ARG A 57 3.12 40.65 4.34
C ARG A 57 3.69 39.34 3.82
N LYS A 58 3.87 38.36 4.72
CA LYS A 58 4.36 37.02 4.35
C LYS A 58 3.18 36.04 4.24
N PRO A 59 3.18 35.13 3.27
CA PRO A 59 2.19 34.06 3.22
C PRO A 59 2.42 33.09 4.38
N ILE A 60 1.37 32.83 5.17
CA ILE A 60 1.34 31.74 6.15
C ILE A 60 0.75 30.54 5.43
N TYR A 61 1.46 29.42 5.47
CA TYR A 61 1.09 28.23 4.72
C TYR A 61 0.42 27.19 5.62
N ASP A 62 -0.70 26.65 5.14
CA ASP A 62 -1.44 25.59 5.84
C ASP A 62 -0.92 24.22 5.40
N ASN A 63 -0.13 23.57 6.25
CA ASN A 63 0.51 22.30 5.95
C ASN A 63 -0.42 21.07 6.06
N ASN A 64 -1.71 21.26 6.36
CA ASN A 64 -2.63 20.18 6.74
C ASN A 64 -3.61 19.79 5.62
N GLY A 65 -3.98 18.50 5.60
CA GLY A 65 -5.12 18.02 4.81
C GLY A 65 -4.89 18.03 3.30
N LEU A 66 -3.64 17.93 2.87
CA LEU A 66 -3.28 17.90 1.46
C LEU A 66 -3.70 16.59 0.82
N THR A 67 -4.24 16.68 -0.38
CA THR A 67 -4.70 15.52 -1.16
C THR A 67 -3.84 15.38 -2.39
N PHE A 68 -3.43 14.16 -2.72
CA PHE A 68 -2.79 13.88 -3.99
C PHE A 68 -3.22 12.49 -4.47
N THR A 69 -4.06 12.48 -5.50
CA THR A 69 -4.66 11.27 -6.06
C THR A 69 -3.78 10.65 -7.15
N TYR A 70 -3.95 9.35 -7.39
CA TYR A 70 -3.23 8.64 -8.45
C TYR A 70 -3.51 9.22 -9.86
N ALA A 71 -4.76 9.65 -10.13
CA ALA A 71 -5.12 10.28 -11.40
C ALA A 71 -4.39 11.60 -11.64
N GLU A 72 -4.14 12.39 -10.59
CA GLU A 72 -3.32 13.60 -10.68
C GLU A 72 -1.86 13.28 -10.99
N ALA A 73 -1.33 12.17 -10.44
CA ALA A 73 0.05 11.75 -10.67
C ALA A 73 0.25 11.28 -12.11
N GLU A 74 -0.71 10.51 -12.63
CA GLU A 74 -0.73 10.06 -14.03
C GLU A 74 -0.79 11.25 -15.00
N ALA A 75 -1.61 12.26 -14.69
CA ALA A 75 -1.66 13.50 -15.48
C ALA A 75 -0.36 14.31 -15.47
N LEU A 76 0.52 14.08 -14.48
CA LEU A 76 1.87 14.66 -14.42
C LEU A 76 2.93 13.79 -15.13
N GLY A 77 2.51 12.66 -15.71
CA GLY A 77 3.39 11.68 -16.34
C GLY A 77 4.15 10.81 -15.34
N ILE A 78 3.64 10.65 -14.12
CA ILE A 78 4.25 9.79 -13.09
C ILE A 78 3.44 8.49 -13.01
N PRO A 79 4.07 7.32 -13.27
CA PRO A 79 3.39 6.03 -13.11
C PRO A 79 2.90 5.82 -11.68
N THR A 80 1.77 5.14 -11.52
CA THR A 80 1.11 4.93 -10.21
C THR A 80 1.99 4.20 -9.20
N SER A 81 2.77 3.21 -9.65
CA SER A 81 3.73 2.47 -8.82
C SER A 81 4.87 3.38 -8.34
N THR A 82 5.42 4.20 -9.23
CA THR A 82 6.49 5.15 -8.93
C THR A 82 6.01 6.23 -7.97
N PHE A 83 4.77 6.71 -8.15
CA PHE A 83 4.14 7.63 -7.22
C PHE A 83 4.01 7.04 -5.82
N HIS A 84 3.56 5.80 -5.69
CA HIS A 84 3.47 5.12 -4.39
C HIS A 84 4.83 5.03 -3.68
N VAL A 85 5.87 4.61 -4.41
CA VAL A 85 7.25 4.53 -3.89
C VAL A 85 7.76 5.91 -3.48
N SER A 86 7.50 6.93 -4.30
CA SER A 86 7.91 8.31 -4.03
C SER A 86 7.25 8.86 -2.76
N VAL A 87 5.94 8.64 -2.58
CA VAL A 87 5.22 9.04 -1.37
C VAL A 87 5.76 8.31 -0.14
N LYS A 88 6.08 7.01 -0.26
CA LYS A 88 6.69 6.24 0.83
C LYS A 88 8.05 6.84 1.24
N ALA A 89 8.92 7.14 0.29
CA ALA A 89 10.21 7.76 0.54
C ALA A 89 10.07 9.13 1.24
N LEU A 90 9.11 9.96 0.80
CA LEU A 90 8.85 11.26 1.43
C LEU A 90 8.36 11.14 2.89
N VAL A 91 7.61 10.10 3.22
CA VAL A 91 7.18 9.83 4.60
C VAL A 91 8.36 9.37 5.45
N GLU A 92 9.18 8.46 4.92
CA GLU A 92 10.36 7.92 5.60
C GLU A 92 11.41 8.99 5.91
N VAL A 93 11.64 9.92 4.99
CA VAL A 93 12.56 11.06 5.17
C VAL A 93 11.96 12.13 6.10
N GLY A 94 10.64 12.15 6.27
CA GLY A 94 9.95 13.05 7.19
C GLY A 94 9.48 14.37 6.59
N PHE A 95 9.32 14.45 5.26
CA PHE A 95 8.64 15.58 4.60
C PHE A 95 7.13 15.46 4.68
N LEU A 96 6.60 14.23 4.69
CA LEU A 96 5.17 13.98 4.71
C LEU A 96 4.76 13.12 5.91
N ASP A 97 3.56 13.41 6.40
CA ASP A 97 2.85 12.61 7.37
C ASP A 97 1.51 12.16 6.80
N VAL A 98 1.16 10.90 7.03
CA VAL A 98 -0.12 10.34 6.59
C VAL A 98 -1.16 10.65 7.66
N ALA A 99 -1.92 11.73 7.46
CA ALA A 99 -2.99 12.13 8.37
C ALA A 99 -4.20 11.20 8.29
N HIS A 100 -4.54 10.75 7.08
CA HIS A 100 -5.60 9.78 6.83
C HIS A 100 -5.23 8.84 5.70
N GLN A 101 -5.31 7.54 5.96
CA GLN A 101 -5.06 6.51 4.97
C GLN A 101 -6.37 6.01 4.40
N GLY A 102 -6.80 6.63 3.29
CA GLY A 102 -7.99 6.18 2.58
C GLY A 102 -7.81 4.85 1.84
N GLY A 103 -8.91 4.30 1.33
CA GLY A 103 -8.90 3.14 0.44
C GLY A 103 -9.97 2.08 0.72
N ILE A 104 -10.80 2.28 1.75
CA ILE A 104 -11.83 1.32 2.16
C ILE A 104 -13.18 1.66 1.49
N TYR A 105 -13.54 2.94 1.41
CA TYR A 105 -14.86 3.37 0.95
C TYR A 105 -14.82 4.16 -0.37
N LYS A 106 -15.95 4.20 -1.08
CA LYS A 106 -16.12 5.04 -2.28
C LYS A 106 -15.96 6.52 -1.87
N ASN A 107 -15.11 7.26 -2.60
CA ASN A 107 -14.70 8.65 -2.29
C ASN A 107 -13.80 8.82 -1.06
N ASP A 108 -13.27 7.74 -0.50
CA ASP A 108 -12.24 7.82 0.52
C ASP A 108 -10.85 7.97 -0.13
N TYR A 109 -10.10 9.01 0.26
CA TYR A 109 -8.81 9.34 -0.32
C TYR A 109 -7.79 9.69 0.76
N SER A 110 -6.53 9.39 0.47
CA SER A 110 -5.44 9.68 1.40
C SER A 110 -5.26 11.18 1.60
N ARG A 111 -5.09 11.58 2.86
CA ARG A 111 -4.76 12.96 3.25
C ARG A 111 -3.39 12.96 3.90
N TYR A 112 -2.62 13.96 3.55
CA TYR A 112 -1.23 14.12 3.96
C TYR A 112 -1.04 15.47 4.62
N ASN A 113 -0.12 15.53 5.57
CA ASN A 113 0.36 16.77 6.18
C ASN A 113 1.84 16.94 5.81
N ILE A 114 2.27 18.19 5.61
CA ILE A 114 3.71 18.50 5.50
C ILE A 114 4.27 18.59 6.92
N SER A 115 5.37 17.88 7.14
CA SER A 115 6.03 17.76 8.43
C SER A 115 7.38 18.46 8.42
N GLU A 116 7.87 18.85 9.60
CA GLU A 116 9.19 19.46 9.77
C GLU A 116 10.24 18.45 10.27
N ARG A 117 9.88 17.17 10.38
CA ARG A 117 10.79 16.10 10.87
C ARG A 117 12.06 15.96 10.06
N TRP A 118 12.01 16.28 8.76
CA TRP A 118 13.18 16.26 7.88
C TRP A 118 14.34 17.11 8.40
N ARG A 119 14.11 18.11 9.25
CA ARG A 119 15.16 18.91 9.91
C ARG A 119 16.08 18.07 10.79
N GLY A 120 15.55 17.00 11.38
CA GLY A 120 16.32 16.07 12.21
C GLY A 120 16.93 14.92 11.43
N TYR A 121 16.75 14.85 10.11
CA TYR A 121 17.27 13.75 9.30
C TYR A 121 18.80 13.66 9.40
N GLY A 122 19.34 12.48 9.64
CA GLY A 122 20.78 12.26 9.87
C GLY A 122 21.24 12.51 11.32
N THR A 123 20.38 13.04 12.18
CA THR A 123 20.66 13.21 13.62
C THR A 123 20.10 12.04 14.43
N PRO A 124 20.64 11.74 15.62
CA PRO A 124 20.08 10.72 16.51
C PRO A 124 18.66 11.03 16.99
N SER A 125 18.21 12.28 16.86
CA SER A 125 16.86 12.71 17.21
C SER A 125 15.82 12.45 16.10
N PHE A 126 16.23 11.86 14.97
CA PHE A 126 15.33 11.59 13.86
C PHE A 126 14.28 10.53 14.20
N GLN A 127 13.01 10.90 14.09
CA GLN A 127 11.89 9.96 14.22
C GLN A 127 11.53 9.39 12.85
N ALA A 128 12.16 8.27 12.49
CA ALA A 128 11.83 7.55 11.28
C ALA A 128 10.42 6.95 11.38
N VAL A 129 9.56 7.26 10.41
CA VAL A 129 8.21 6.69 10.34
C VAL A 129 8.10 5.82 9.10
N VAL A 130 7.72 4.57 9.32
CA VAL A 130 7.39 3.64 8.24
C VAL A 130 5.90 3.72 7.96
N LYS A 131 5.55 3.96 6.69
CA LYS A 131 4.15 3.96 6.26
C LYS A 131 3.53 2.57 6.44
N GLY A 132 2.45 2.50 7.23
CA GLY A 132 1.70 1.27 7.48
C GLY A 132 1.05 0.69 6.22
N ARG A 133 0.85 -0.63 6.21
CA ARG A 133 0.10 -1.31 5.14
C ARG A 133 -1.37 -0.87 5.17
N VAL A 134 -1.93 -0.60 3.99
CA VAL A 134 -3.37 -0.29 3.82
C VAL A 134 -4.21 -1.54 4.11
N LEU A 135 -3.74 -2.67 3.59
CA LEU A 135 -4.55 -3.88 3.51
C LEU A 135 -4.38 -4.73 4.77
N GLN A 136 -5.50 -5.27 5.26
CA GLN A 136 -5.50 -6.17 6.41
C GLN A 136 -4.68 -7.43 6.13
N GLN A 137 -3.95 -7.89 7.15
CA GLN A 137 -3.10 -9.07 7.04
C GLN A 137 -3.92 -10.28 6.56
N GLY A 138 -3.44 -10.98 5.53
CA GLY A 138 -4.10 -12.18 5.00
C GLY A 138 -5.16 -11.93 3.91
N CYS A 139 -5.46 -10.67 3.61
CA CYS A 139 -6.28 -10.29 2.45
C CYS A 139 -5.44 -10.02 1.19
N ASP A 140 -4.11 -10.10 1.29
CA ASP A 140 -3.17 -9.86 0.19
C ASP A 140 -3.32 -10.93 -0.90
N VAL A 141 -3.02 -10.57 -2.15
CA VAL A 141 -3.08 -11.52 -3.28
C VAL A 141 -2.21 -12.75 -2.99
N ARG A 142 -0.99 -12.56 -2.49
CA ARG A 142 -0.09 -13.67 -2.12
C ARG A 142 -0.65 -14.54 -0.99
N ALA A 143 -1.22 -13.92 0.04
CA ALA A 143 -1.84 -14.66 1.13
C ALA A 143 -3.05 -15.48 0.64
N ARG A 144 -3.82 -14.94 -0.32
CA ARG A 144 -4.93 -15.66 -0.96
C ARG A 144 -4.45 -16.79 -1.88
N MET A 145 -3.35 -16.58 -2.62
CA MET A 145 -2.72 -17.62 -3.43
C MET A 145 -2.26 -18.78 -2.55
N ASN A 146 -1.49 -18.49 -1.48
CA ASN A 146 -1.04 -19.52 -0.54
C ASN A 146 -2.21 -20.28 0.11
N LYS A 147 -3.33 -19.60 0.39
CA LYS A 147 -4.55 -20.27 0.91
C LYS A 147 -5.18 -21.21 -0.11
N LYS A 148 -5.18 -20.85 -1.40
CA LYS A 148 -5.64 -21.75 -2.47
C LYS A 148 -4.74 -22.97 -2.59
N ASP A 149 -3.43 -22.78 -2.64
CA ASP A 149 -2.46 -23.87 -2.67
C ASP A 149 -2.62 -24.79 -1.44
N ALA A 150 -2.87 -24.21 -0.27
CA ALA A 150 -3.17 -24.98 0.94
C ALA A 150 -4.50 -25.74 0.83
N THR A 151 -5.55 -25.15 0.25
CA THR A 151 -6.85 -25.84 0.08
C THR A 151 -6.78 -26.94 -0.98
N GLU A 152 -6.01 -26.76 -2.05
CA GLU A 152 -5.75 -27.78 -3.07
C GLU A 152 -4.99 -28.97 -2.47
N ASN A 153 -4.04 -28.72 -1.56
CA ASN A 153 -3.35 -29.76 -0.79
C ASN A 153 -4.18 -30.36 0.36
N CYS A 154 -5.27 -29.70 0.78
CA CYS A 154 -6.22 -30.23 1.77
C CYS A 154 -7.38 -31.04 1.16
N ASN A 155 -7.44 -31.19 -0.16
CA ASN A 155 -8.35 -32.16 -0.78
C ASN A 155 -7.89 -33.56 -0.36
N GLU A 156 -8.75 -34.25 0.38
CA GLU A 156 -8.53 -35.55 1.03
C GLU A 156 -7.66 -36.51 0.19
N PRO A 157 -6.73 -37.30 0.78
CA PRO A 157 -6.09 -38.37 0.05
C PRO A 157 -7.19 -39.32 -0.44
N LEU A 158 -7.47 -39.27 -1.74
CA LEU A 158 -8.41 -40.14 -2.44
C LEU A 158 -8.21 -41.55 -1.91
N GLN A 159 -9.27 -42.12 -1.31
CA GLN A 159 -9.23 -43.38 -0.60
C GLN A 159 -8.48 -44.43 -1.43
N ASN A 160 -7.29 -44.84 -0.96
CA ASN A 160 -6.56 -45.95 -1.53
C ASN A 160 -7.44 -47.21 -1.36
N THR A 161 -8.17 -47.59 -2.40
CA THR A 161 -8.89 -48.85 -2.47
C THR A 161 -7.88 -49.97 -2.59
N VAL A 162 -7.44 -50.50 -1.46
CA VAL A 162 -6.69 -51.76 -1.42
C VAL A 162 -7.67 -52.89 -1.73
N VAL A 163 -7.66 -53.36 -2.98
CA VAL A 163 -8.36 -54.58 -3.37
C VAL A 163 -7.62 -55.75 -2.76
N VAL A 164 -8.13 -56.30 -1.66
CA VAL A 164 -7.62 -57.55 -1.08
C VAL A 164 -8.42 -58.71 -1.67
N GLU A 165 -7.86 -59.42 -2.62
CA GLU A 165 -8.42 -60.69 -3.12
C GLU A 165 -8.18 -61.79 -2.08
N ALA A 166 -9.22 -62.16 -1.34
CA ALA A 166 -9.20 -63.35 -0.50
C ALA A 166 -9.70 -64.55 -1.31
N LYS A 167 -8.80 -65.49 -1.65
CA LYS A 167 -9.18 -66.79 -2.22
C LYS A 167 -9.54 -67.75 -1.09
N VAL A 168 -10.83 -68.03 -0.93
CA VAL A 168 -11.31 -69.09 -0.02
C VAL A 168 -11.51 -70.38 -0.83
N THR A 169 -10.67 -71.38 -0.60
CA THR A 169 -10.82 -72.74 -1.14
C THR A 169 -11.60 -73.61 -0.16
N LYS A 170 -12.84 -73.97 -0.53
CA LYS A 170 -13.45 -75.26 -0.14
C LYS A 170 -14.25 -75.80 -1.32
N SER A 171 -14.13 -77.12 -1.49
CA SER A 171 -14.68 -77.98 -2.55
C SER A 171 -15.94 -77.46 -3.25
N GLY A 172 -15.80 -77.21 -4.57
CA GLY A 172 -16.87 -77.44 -5.54
C GLY A 172 -17.66 -76.25 -6.07
N PHE A 173 -17.58 -75.03 -5.51
CA PHE A 173 -18.35 -73.90 -6.06
C PHE A 173 -17.76 -72.53 -5.68
N GLN A 174 -17.28 -71.76 -6.66
CA GLN A 174 -16.77 -70.40 -6.44
C GLN A 174 -17.92 -69.38 -6.52
N LYS A 175 -18.17 -68.64 -5.43
CA LYS A 175 -18.94 -67.38 -5.43
C LYS A 175 -18.08 -66.28 -4.82
N SER A 176 -17.81 -65.23 -5.58
CA SER A 176 -17.18 -64.01 -5.08
C SER A 176 -18.22 -63.13 -4.38
N VAL A 177 -18.04 -62.86 -3.09
CA VAL A 177 -18.86 -61.92 -2.32
C VAL A 177 -18.00 -60.70 -1.98
N VAL A 178 -18.37 -59.54 -2.51
CA VAL A 178 -17.71 -58.27 -2.23
C VAL A 178 -18.33 -57.66 -0.97
N MET A 179 -17.61 -57.69 0.15
CA MET A 179 -18.04 -57.00 1.39
C MET A 179 -17.30 -55.67 1.55
N LYS A 180 -18.07 -54.57 1.63
CA LYS A 180 -17.57 -53.23 2.02
C LYS A 180 -17.57 -53.11 3.55
N LYS A 181 -16.41 -53.01 4.18
CA LYS A 181 -16.29 -52.55 5.57
C LYS A 181 -15.67 -51.16 5.60
N ARG A 182 -16.26 -50.28 6.42
CA ARG A 182 -15.74 -48.95 6.76
C ARG A 182 -14.73 -49.12 7.89
N GLN A 183 -13.50 -48.66 7.71
CA GLN A 183 -12.50 -48.59 8.77
C GLN A 183 -12.28 -47.13 9.12
N ILE A 184 -12.59 -46.76 10.36
CA ILE A 184 -12.36 -45.41 10.90
C ILE A 184 -10.92 -45.39 11.42
N PRO A 185 -10.04 -44.48 10.98
CA PRO A 185 -8.69 -44.41 11.49
C PRO A 185 -8.71 -43.93 12.95
N SER A 186 -8.12 -44.72 13.84
CA SER A 186 -7.86 -44.34 15.23
C SER A 186 -6.84 -43.20 15.26
N VAL A 187 -7.29 -42.02 15.68
CA VAL A 187 -6.42 -40.87 16.00
C VAL A 187 -5.55 -41.28 17.18
N ILE A 188 -4.24 -41.41 16.94
CA ILE A 188 -3.24 -41.58 18.00
C ILE A 188 -3.02 -40.20 18.61
N LEU A 189 -3.53 -40.00 19.84
CA LEU A 189 -3.09 -38.95 20.74
C LEU A 189 -1.70 -39.35 21.26
N ASN A 190 -0.70 -38.52 20.98
CA ASN A 190 0.52 -38.36 21.77
C ASN A 190 1.00 -36.92 21.61
#